data_AF-A0A2J7ZIJ1-F1
#
_entry.id   AF-A0A2J7ZIJ1-F1
#
_cell.length_a   1.000
_cell.length_b   1.000
_cell.length_c   1.000
_cell.angle_alpha   90.00
_cell.angle_beta   90.00
_cell.angle_gamma   90.00
#
_symmetry.space_group_name_H-M   'P 1'
#
loop_
_entity.id
_entity.type
_entity.pdbx_description
1 polymer ?
#
loop_
_entity_poly.entity_id
_entity_poly.type
_entity_poly.pdbx_seq_one_letter_code
_entity_poly.pdbx_strand_id
1 'polypeptide(L)'
;MIEYVTKEVDVDIGGGRDDVDIGGGGDEVDVDVDVDIGGERDEVGSNFSRKPKLSSKLPRVYVRVLQALVYGSGVKPAFVYGSRSNDRYTMRLQGPWRSIVDRCLTEASTVRSSALYPRVVDLGGTEVWSDVLLKMQCARDADPDEDECHAVVTTACPEISPRFLFGMTIAGVRISFMEWLDDCASLYDLHKAKSPLLDVGMYMGVRDAVTKMWLTAGVLHCDLHPNNILIGRKTRAVYIIDYGMAMQIDGEMRDDLHEVLHRKGVRAEDAFDAICKDHALKVIVRRGYNIDDMDDWNDDGTFLRLLRSTYCKVKKKK
;
A
#
# COMPACT_ATOMS: atom_id res chain seq x y z
N MET A 1 16.01 -6.53 2.99
CA MET A 1 16.31 -6.99 1.60
C MET A 1 14.98 -7.23 0.92
N ILE A 2 14.51 -6.31 0.08
CA ILE A 2 13.24 -6.43 -0.63
C ILE A 2 13.57 -6.31 -2.12
N GLU A 3 13.43 -7.42 -2.85
CA GLU A 3 13.40 -7.39 -4.31
C GLU A 3 11.95 -7.24 -4.75
N TYR A 4 11.60 -6.11 -5.37
CA TYR A 4 10.41 -6.04 -6.21
C TYR A 4 10.67 -6.84 -7.49
N VAL A 5 10.58 -8.17 -7.41
CA VAL A 5 10.43 -9.01 -8.59
C VAL A 5 8.95 -9.10 -8.89
N THR A 6 8.49 -8.36 -9.90
CA THR A 6 7.17 -8.53 -10.51
C THR A 6 7.10 -9.88 -11.22
N LYS A 7 6.99 -10.96 -10.45
CA LYS A 7 6.47 -12.25 -10.93
C LYS A 7 5.03 -12.34 -10.48
N GLU A 8 4.13 -11.85 -11.35
CA GLU A 8 2.70 -12.06 -11.21
C GLU A 8 2.43 -13.56 -11.26
N VAL A 9 1.64 -14.06 -10.32
CA VAL A 9 1.17 -15.45 -10.35
C VAL A 9 -0.34 -15.46 -10.18
N ASP A 10 -1.02 -16.05 -11.16
CA ASP A 10 -2.46 -16.26 -11.13
C ASP A 10 -2.83 -17.22 -9.99
N VAL A 11 -3.79 -16.81 -9.16
CA VAL A 11 -4.32 -17.65 -8.09
C VAL A 11 -5.59 -18.32 -8.60
N ASP A 12 -5.54 -19.64 -8.78
CA ASP A 12 -6.73 -20.45 -9.05
C ASP A 12 -7.35 -20.89 -7.71
N ILE A 13 -8.62 -20.57 -7.50
CA ILE A 13 -9.33 -20.86 -6.25
C ILE A 13 -10.47 -21.84 -6.57
N GLY A 14 -10.19 -23.14 -6.41
CA GLY A 14 -11.15 -24.22 -6.60
C GLY A 14 -12.33 -24.13 -5.63
N GLY A 15 -13.53 -24.38 -6.15
CA GLY A 15 -14.78 -24.40 -5.38
C GLY A 15 -15.00 -25.71 -4.65
N GLY A 16 -14.90 -25.68 -3.33
CA GLY A 16 -15.40 -26.73 -2.43
C GLY A 16 -16.28 -26.08 -1.38
N ARG A 17 -17.57 -26.44 -1.37
CA ARG A 17 -18.48 -26.16 -0.25
C ARG A 17 -18.22 -27.20 0.83
N ASP A 18 -17.75 -26.78 1.99
CA ASP A 18 -17.90 -27.56 3.22
C ASP A 18 -18.45 -26.63 4.31
N ASP A 19 -19.68 -26.92 4.72
CA ASP A 19 -20.29 -26.42 5.95
C ASP A 19 -19.51 -26.99 7.14
N VAL A 20 -18.86 -26.16 7.97
CA VAL A 20 -18.23 -26.65 9.21
C VAL A 20 -18.37 -25.65 10.36
N ASP A 21 -18.87 -26.21 11.46
CA ASP A 21 -19.20 -25.65 12.77
C ASP A 21 -18.08 -24.84 13.45
N ILE A 22 -18.52 -23.89 14.27
CA ILE A 22 -17.70 -23.06 15.16
C ILE A 22 -17.30 -23.89 16.38
N GLY A 23 -16.11 -24.50 16.33
CA GLY A 23 -15.50 -25.22 17.45
C GLY A 23 -14.04 -24.80 17.64
N GLY A 24 -13.70 -24.35 18.85
CA GLY A 24 -12.36 -23.94 19.22
C GLY A 24 -11.35 -25.08 19.17
N GLY A 25 -10.11 -24.74 18.83
CA GLY A 25 -8.97 -25.65 18.78
C GLY A 25 -7.97 -25.11 17.77
N GLY A 26 -6.81 -24.64 18.27
CA GLY A 26 -5.68 -24.39 17.39
C GLY A 26 -5.27 -25.71 16.77
N ASP A 27 -5.11 -25.72 15.45
CA ASP A 27 -4.30 -26.70 14.74
C ASP A 27 -4.01 -26.17 13.33
N GLU A 28 -2.72 -26.05 13.05
CA GLU A 28 -2.18 -26.02 11.70
C GLU A 28 -2.65 -27.30 11.00
N VAL A 29 -3.34 -27.18 9.87
CA VAL A 29 -3.65 -28.34 9.04
C VAL A 29 -3.12 -28.03 7.64
N ASP A 30 -2.27 -28.91 7.13
CA ASP A 30 -1.90 -28.91 5.72
C ASP A 30 -3.15 -29.27 4.93
N VAL A 31 -3.64 -28.33 4.11
CA VAL A 31 -4.71 -28.60 3.15
C VAL A 31 -4.05 -28.67 1.78
N ASP A 32 -3.66 -29.88 1.39
CA ASP A 32 -3.34 -30.19 0.00
C ASP A 32 -4.67 -30.18 -0.79
N VAL A 33 -4.85 -29.20 -1.66
CA VAL A 33 -5.89 -29.21 -2.68
C VAL A 33 -5.22 -29.65 -3.97
N ASP A 34 -5.42 -30.91 -4.35
CA ASP A 34 -5.00 -31.44 -5.64
C ASP A 34 -5.86 -30.84 -6.76
N VAL A 35 -5.20 -30.32 -7.79
CA VAL A 35 -5.84 -29.80 -9.01
C VAL A 35 -5.78 -30.90 -10.06
N ASP A 36 -6.93 -31.49 -10.38
CA ASP A 36 -7.09 -32.47 -11.46
C ASP A 36 -7.43 -31.73 -12.77
N ILE A 37 -6.59 -31.88 -13.80
CA ILE A 37 -6.87 -31.37 -15.15
C ILE A 37 -7.07 -32.59 -16.05
N GLY A 38 -8.33 -32.92 -16.32
CA GLY A 38 -8.68 -33.93 -17.31
C GLY A 38 -8.29 -33.50 -18.73
N GLY A 39 -7.56 -34.36 -19.43
CA GLY A 39 -7.30 -34.31 -20.87
C GLY A 39 -6.47 -35.52 -21.31
N GLU A 40 -6.96 -36.25 -22.30
CA GLU A 40 -6.57 -37.62 -22.71
C GLU A 40 -5.08 -37.85 -23.07
N ARG A 41 -4.66 -39.09 -22.75
CA ARG A 41 -3.49 -39.91 -23.16
C ARG A 41 -2.58 -39.39 -24.30
N ASP A 42 -1.27 -39.44 -24.06
CA ASP A 42 -0.40 -40.51 -24.59
C ASP A 42 0.97 -40.54 -23.89
N GLU A 43 1.53 -41.74 -23.79
CA GLU A 43 2.75 -42.08 -23.05
C GLU A 43 4.03 -41.47 -23.63
N VAL A 44 5.05 -41.44 -22.76
CA VAL A 44 6.51 -41.50 -23.00
C VAL A 44 7.27 -40.22 -22.62
N GLY A 45 8.12 -40.35 -21.61
CA GLY A 45 9.38 -39.60 -21.51
C GLY A 45 9.47 -38.60 -20.36
N SER A 46 9.90 -39.12 -19.21
CA SER A 46 10.56 -38.42 -18.10
C SER A 46 11.13 -37.03 -18.40
N ASN A 47 10.58 -36.01 -17.73
CA ASN A 47 11.31 -35.03 -16.90
C ASN A 47 10.31 -33.96 -16.44
N PHE A 48 9.53 -34.27 -15.40
CA PHE A 48 8.60 -33.32 -14.81
C PHE A 48 9.36 -32.23 -14.04
N SER A 49 9.58 -31.14 -14.78
CA SER A 49 9.58 -29.75 -14.34
C SER A 49 8.76 -29.54 -13.07
N ARG A 50 9.44 -29.13 -11.99
CA ARG A 50 8.83 -28.65 -10.74
C ARG A 50 8.08 -27.35 -11.03
N LYS A 51 6.75 -27.42 -11.16
CA LYS A 51 5.86 -26.23 -11.14
C LYS A 51 5.77 -25.69 -9.70
N PRO A 52 5.71 -24.37 -9.45
CA PRO A 52 5.67 -23.81 -8.11
C PRO A 52 4.25 -23.85 -7.50
N LYS A 53 4.11 -24.40 -6.28
CA LYS A 53 2.87 -24.40 -5.46
C LYS A 53 2.67 -23.03 -4.77
N LEU A 54 1.50 -22.39 -4.93
CA LEU A 54 1.20 -21.07 -4.34
C LEU A 54 0.43 -21.11 -3.00
N SER A 55 -0.13 -22.26 -2.61
CA SER A 55 -0.92 -22.41 -1.37
C SER A 55 -0.10 -22.28 -0.08
N SER A 56 1.23 -22.25 -0.16
CA SER A 56 2.12 -22.22 1.01
C SER A 56 2.37 -20.82 1.59
N LYS A 57 1.79 -19.73 1.06
CA LYS A 57 2.21 -18.35 1.41
C LYS A 57 1.21 -17.48 2.18
N LEU A 58 -0.09 -17.80 2.18
CA LEU A 58 -1.12 -16.97 2.85
C LEU A 58 -1.70 -17.67 4.09
N PRO A 59 -1.89 -16.97 5.21
CA PRO A 59 -2.60 -17.53 6.35
C PRO A 59 -4.05 -17.89 5.97
N ARG A 60 -4.59 -18.96 6.55
CA ARG A 60 -5.92 -19.51 6.24
C ARG A 60 -7.05 -18.48 6.30
N VAL A 61 -7.00 -17.59 7.28
CA VAL A 61 -8.02 -16.53 7.44
C VAL A 61 -8.02 -15.59 6.24
N TYR A 62 -6.86 -15.28 5.64
CA TYR A 62 -6.76 -14.42 4.45
C TYR A 62 -7.34 -15.13 3.24
N VAL A 63 -7.07 -16.43 3.07
CA VAL A 63 -7.65 -17.22 1.98
C VAL A 63 -9.17 -17.26 2.07
N ARG A 64 -9.73 -17.48 3.26
CA ARG A 64 -11.20 -17.48 3.48
C ARG A 64 -11.83 -16.13 3.20
N VAL A 65 -11.20 -15.05 3.67
CA VAL A 65 -11.66 -13.68 3.39
C VAL A 65 -11.61 -13.39 1.89
N LEU A 66 -10.53 -13.75 1.21
CA LEU A 66 -10.40 -13.56 -0.23
C LEU A 66 -11.46 -14.37 -0.99
N GLN A 67 -11.67 -15.64 -0.64
CA GLN A 67 -12.73 -16.49 -1.18
C GLN A 67 -14.09 -15.82 -1.04
N ALA A 68 -14.45 -15.35 0.16
CA ALA A 68 -15.71 -14.66 0.39
C ALA A 68 -15.88 -13.41 -0.48
N LEU A 69 -14.79 -12.67 -0.72
CA LEU A 69 -14.81 -11.47 -1.54
C LEU A 69 -14.92 -11.74 -3.05
N VAL A 70 -14.19 -12.73 -3.57
CA VAL A 70 -14.05 -12.94 -5.03
C VAL A 70 -14.94 -14.05 -5.58
N TYR A 71 -15.53 -14.89 -4.72
CA TYR A 71 -16.32 -16.02 -5.19
C TYR A 71 -17.48 -15.58 -6.10
N GLY A 72 -17.58 -16.24 -7.26
CA GLY A 72 -18.62 -16.01 -8.25
C GLY A 72 -18.62 -14.62 -8.91
N SER A 73 -17.62 -13.76 -8.66
CA SER A 73 -17.58 -12.42 -9.27
C SER A 73 -16.91 -12.40 -10.64
N GLY A 74 -16.14 -13.43 -10.99
CA GLY A 74 -15.28 -13.44 -12.19
C GLY A 74 -14.01 -12.60 -12.05
N VAL A 75 -13.75 -12.05 -10.87
CA VAL A 75 -12.50 -11.34 -10.54
C VAL A 75 -11.38 -12.33 -10.31
N LYS A 76 -10.19 -12.01 -10.84
CA LYS A 76 -8.98 -12.82 -10.67
C LYS A 76 -8.01 -12.08 -9.75
N PRO A 77 -7.77 -12.60 -8.53
CA PRO A 77 -6.74 -12.05 -7.67
C PRO A 77 -5.35 -12.55 -8.12
N ALA A 78 -4.42 -11.63 -8.33
CA ALA A 78 -3.01 -11.91 -8.60
C ALA A 78 -2.15 -11.44 -7.42
N PHE A 79 -1.29 -12.31 -6.92
CA PHE A 79 -0.43 -11.98 -5.77
C PHE A 79 0.70 -11.03 -6.20
N VAL A 80 0.87 -9.92 -5.47
CA VAL A 80 1.89 -8.90 -5.77
C VAL A 80 3.01 -8.93 -4.74
N TYR A 81 2.65 -8.86 -3.46
CA TYR A 81 3.62 -8.80 -2.36
C TYR A 81 3.06 -9.48 -1.11
N GLY A 82 3.95 -10.04 -0.30
CA GLY A 82 3.60 -10.42 1.06
C GLY A 82 4.80 -10.51 1.96
N SER A 83 4.64 -10.00 3.19
CA SER A 83 5.61 -10.17 4.27
C SER A 83 5.00 -11.03 5.36
N ARG A 84 5.63 -12.17 5.63
CA ARG A 84 5.29 -13.02 6.78
C ARG A 84 5.69 -12.40 8.12
N SER A 85 6.67 -11.49 8.14
CA SER A 85 7.10 -10.86 9.39
C SER A 85 6.07 -9.88 9.94
N ASN A 86 5.28 -9.26 9.04
CA ASN A 86 4.33 -8.20 9.38
C ASN A 86 2.89 -8.58 9.01
N ASP A 87 2.65 -9.81 8.52
CA ASP A 87 1.37 -10.32 8.03
C ASP A 87 0.62 -9.32 7.12
N ARG A 88 1.36 -8.68 6.21
CA ARG A 88 0.80 -7.77 5.19
C ARG A 88 0.90 -8.42 3.82
N TYR A 89 -0.20 -8.44 3.09
CA TYR A 89 -0.31 -9.06 1.78
C TYR A 89 -1.02 -8.13 0.82
N THR A 90 -0.48 -7.98 -0.39
CA THR A 90 -1.00 -7.08 -1.41
C THR A 90 -1.30 -7.88 -2.68
N MET A 91 -2.47 -7.64 -3.24
CA MET A 91 -2.98 -8.34 -4.41
C MET A 91 -3.52 -7.35 -5.44
N ARG A 92 -3.43 -7.71 -6.71
CA ARG A 92 -4.09 -7.03 -7.82
C ARG A 92 -5.40 -7.77 -8.10
N LEU A 93 -6.52 -7.07 -8.10
CA LEU A 93 -7.83 -7.61 -8.47
C LEU A 93 -8.13 -7.24 -9.92
N GLN A 94 -8.11 -8.24 -10.79
CA GLN A 94 -8.33 -8.09 -12.24
C GLN A 94 -9.76 -8.47 -12.62
N GLY A 95 -10.36 -7.75 -13.56
CA GLY A 95 -11.70 -8.03 -14.07
C GLY A 95 -12.80 -7.19 -13.41
N PRO A 96 -14.02 -7.70 -13.24
CA PRO A 96 -15.20 -6.91 -12.83
C PRO A 96 -15.22 -6.59 -11.32
N TRP A 97 -14.15 -6.00 -10.81
CA TRP A 97 -13.91 -5.72 -9.38
C TRP A 97 -14.98 -4.80 -8.76
N ARG A 98 -15.66 -3.95 -9.55
CA ARG A 98 -16.76 -3.10 -9.08
C ARG A 98 -17.88 -3.90 -8.42
N SER A 99 -18.18 -5.09 -8.93
CA SER A 99 -19.19 -5.97 -8.31
C SER A 99 -18.82 -6.39 -6.88
N ILE A 100 -17.53 -6.51 -6.57
CA ILE A 100 -17.06 -6.77 -5.20
C ILE A 100 -17.29 -5.54 -4.33
N VAL A 101 -16.90 -4.36 -4.82
CA VAL A 101 -17.09 -3.09 -4.11
C VAL A 101 -18.58 -2.86 -3.80
N ASP A 102 -19.46 -3.02 -4.79
CA ASP A 102 -20.89 -2.84 -4.60
C ASP A 102 -21.46 -3.79 -3.54
N ARG A 103 -21.03 -5.08 -3.53
CA ARG A 103 -21.42 -6.03 -2.48
C ARG A 103 -20.91 -5.61 -1.11
N CYS A 104 -19.65 -5.19 -1.01
CA CYS A 104 -19.07 -4.72 0.25
C CYS A 104 -19.83 -3.52 0.84
N LEU A 105 -20.38 -2.64 0.00
CA LEU A 105 -21.08 -1.43 0.44
C LEU A 105 -22.59 -1.66 0.69
N THR A 106 -23.19 -2.68 0.09
CA THR A 106 -24.66 -2.89 0.13
C THR A 106 -25.09 -4.09 0.98
N GLU A 107 -24.28 -5.14 1.08
CA GLU A 107 -24.67 -6.36 1.79
C GLU A 107 -24.51 -6.21 3.30
N ALA A 108 -25.65 -6.15 4.00
CA ALA A 108 -25.70 -5.92 5.44
C ALA A 108 -24.93 -6.96 6.28
N SER A 109 -24.69 -8.18 5.78
CA SER A 109 -23.85 -9.21 6.43
C SER A 109 -22.37 -8.84 6.38
N THR A 110 -21.90 -8.30 5.27
CA THR A 110 -20.51 -7.86 5.06
C THR A 110 -20.25 -6.55 5.78
N VAL A 111 -21.23 -5.63 5.76
CA VAL A 111 -21.16 -4.33 6.45
C VAL A 111 -21.20 -4.49 7.98
N ARG A 112 -22.08 -5.34 8.54
CA ARG A 112 -22.19 -5.54 10.00
C ARG A 112 -20.94 -6.12 10.66
N SER A 113 -20.06 -6.74 9.88
CA SER A 113 -18.80 -7.30 10.37
C SER A 113 -17.62 -6.32 10.31
N SER A 114 -17.80 -5.09 9.81
CA SER A 114 -16.69 -4.22 9.39
C SER A 114 -16.74 -2.79 9.95
N ALA A 115 -15.56 -2.27 10.28
CA ALA A 115 -15.33 -0.83 10.43
C ALA A 115 -15.02 -0.25 9.03
N LEU A 116 -16.04 0.21 8.30
CA LEU A 116 -15.86 0.82 6.98
C LEU A 116 -15.26 2.24 7.12
N TYR A 117 -14.23 2.54 6.34
CA TYR A 117 -13.58 3.85 6.28
C TYR A 117 -13.14 4.21 4.85
N PRO A 118 -13.31 5.45 4.35
CA PRO A 118 -14.11 6.50 4.95
C PRO A 118 -15.59 6.08 5.02
N ARG A 119 -16.37 6.74 5.88
CA ARG A 119 -17.80 6.41 6.05
C ARG A 119 -18.63 6.67 4.80
N VAL A 120 -18.17 7.58 3.95
CA VAL A 120 -18.77 7.91 2.65
C VAL A 120 -17.74 7.55 1.59
N VAL A 121 -18.11 6.61 0.72
CA VAL A 121 -17.23 6.13 -0.35
C VAL A 121 -17.59 6.86 -1.64
N ASP A 122 -16.61 7.53 -2.23
CA ASP A 122 -16.74 8.18 -3.54
C ASP A 122 -16.20 7.26 -4.65
N LEU A 123 -17.09 6.86 -5.56
CA LEU A 123 -16.75 6.02 -6.70
C LEU A 123 -16.50 6.83 -7.99
N GLY A 124 -16.61 8.16 -7.94
CA GLY A 124 -16.45 9.02 -9.11
C GLY A 124 -15.07 8.90 -9.73
N GLY A 125 -15.00 8.76 -11.05
CA GLY A 125 -13.74 8.64 -11.79
C GLY A 125 -13.10 7.26 -11.70
N THR A 126 -13.71 6.28 -11.03
CA THR A 126 -13.21 4.90 -11.01
C THR A 126 -13.61 4.14 -12.28
N GLU A 127 -14.33 4.77 -13.22
CA GLU A 127 -14.77 4.17 -14.50
C GLU A 127 -13.59 3.91 -15.43
N VAL A 128 -12.49 4.64 -15.23
CA VAL A 128 -11.27 4.52 -16.03
C VAL A 128 -10.28 3.51 -15.45
N TRP A 129 -10.55 2.94 -14.27
CA TRP A 129 -9.66 1.98 -13.64
C TRP A 129 -9.83 0.59 -14.27
N SER A 130 -8.72 0.04 -14.76
CA SER A 130 -8.64 -1.35 -15.22
C SER A 130 -8.80 -2.31 -14.04
N ASP A 131 -8.02 -2.09 -12.99
CA ASP A 131 -7.86 -3.00 -11.86
C ASP A 131 -7.85 -2.23 -10.53
N VAL A 132 -7.93 -2.98 -9.43
CA VAL A 132 -7.85 -2.44 -8.06
C VAL A 132 -6.80 -3.18 -7.25
N LEU A 133 -6.04 -2.43 -6.46
CA LEU A 133 -5.13 -2.95 -5.46
C LEU A 133 -5.92 -3.32 -4.19
N LEU A 134 -5.69 -4.52 -3.69
CA LEU A 134 -6.20 -5.01 -2.42
C LEU A 134 -5.02 -5.20 -1.44
N LYS A 135 -4.98 -4.42 -0.37
CA LYS A 135 -4.04 -4.63 0.75
C LYS A 135 -4.79 -5.35 1.87
N MET A 136 -4.22 -6.42 2.40
CA MET A 136 -4.75 -7.19 3.52
C MET A 136 -3.71 -7.22 4.64
N GLN A 137 -4.12 -6.94 5.87
CA GLN A 137 -3.27 -7.02 7.06
C GLN A 137 -4.07 -7.42 8.29
N CYS A 138 -3.39 -7.84 9.36
CA CYS A 138 -4.09 -8.19 10.59
C CYS A 138 -4.74 -6.93 11.18
N ALA A 139 -6.01 -6.99 11.55
CA ALA A 139 -6.73 -5.81 12.02
C ALA A 139 -6.18 -5.22 13.32
N ARG A 140 -5.52 -6.04 14.15
CA ARG A 140 -4.85 -5.59 15.38
C ARG A 140 -3.56 -4.80 15.10
N ASP A 141 -2.95 -5.05 13.95
CA ASP A 141 -1.67 -4.47 13.51
C ASP A 141 -1.91 -3.36 12.46
N ALA A 142 -3.17 -3.14 12.08
CA ALA A 142 -3.59 -2.06 11.22
C ALA A 142 -3.65 -0.76 12.03
N ASP A 143 -2.95 0.26 11.55
CA ASP A 143 -3.03 1.57 12.18
C ASP A 143 -4.41 2.19 11.88
N PRO A 144 -5.17 2.64 12.89
CA PRO A 144 -6.47 3.26 12.67
C PRO A 144 -6.39 4.53 11.82
N ASP A 145 -5.24 5.21 11.82
CA ASP A 145 -5.05 6.47 11.11
C ASP A 145 -4.54 6.25 9.67
N GLU A 146 -4.11 5.04 9.28
CA GLU A 146 -3.54 4.75 7.96
C GLU A 146 -4.53 5.08 6.83
N ASP A 147 -5.69 4.42 6.86
CA ASP A 147 -6.72 4.57 5.83
C ASP A 147 -7.31 5.99 5.86
N GLU A 148 -7.32 6.63 7.03
CA GLU A 148 -7.72 8.01 7.23
C GLU A 148 -6.78 9.00 6.56
N CYS A 149 -5.49 8.90 6.83
CA CYS A 149 -4.49 9.73 6.18
C CYS A 149 -4.48 9.50 4.68
N HIS A 150 -4.60 8.25 4.21
CA HIS A 150 -4.62 7.95 2.78
C HIS A 150 -5.87 8.55 2.09
N ALA A 151 -7.06 8.42 2.69
CA ALA A 151 -8.28 9.02 2.17
C ALA A 151 -8.19 10.57 2.13
N VAL A 152 -7.66 11.19 3.19
CA VAL A 152 -7.48 12.65 3.26
C VAL A 152 -6.53 13.13 2.16
N VAL A 153 -5.38 12.46 1.98
CA VAL A 153 -4.41 12.81 0.94
C VAL A 153 -5.00 12.66 -0.45
N THR A 154 -5.67 11.54 -0.74
CA THR A 154 -6.22 11.28 -2.07
C THR A 154 -7.42 12.17 -2.41
N THR A 155 -8.12 12.69 -1.40
CA THR A 155 -9.18 13.69 -1.60
C THR A 155 -8.59 15.08 -1.86
N ALA A 156 -7.59 15.49 -1.08
CA ALA A 156 -7.02 16.84 -1.17
C ALA A 156 -6.03 17.00 -2.35
N CYS A 157 -5.30 15.94 -2.69
CA CYS A 157 -4.24 15.90 -3.69
C CYS A 157 -4.30 14.57 -4.47
N PRO A 158 -5.31 14.33 -5.31
CA PRO A 158 -5.50 13.04 -5.99
C PRO A 158 -4.35 12.63 -6.91
N GLU A 159 -3.49 13.58 -7.31
CA GLU A 159 -2.38 13.34 -8.23
C GLU A 159 -1.09 12.81 -7.57
N ILE A 160 -1.01 12.80 -6.23
CA ILE A 160 0.22 12.44 -5.50
C ILE A 160 0.18 11.06 -4.82
N SER A 161 -0.91 10.32 -4.94
CA SER A 161 -1.07 9.00 -4.31
C SER A 161 -2.10 8.17 -5.09
N PRO A 162 -1.98 6.82 -5.18
CA PRO A 162 -3.06 6.00 -5.70
C PRO A 162 -4.33 6.30 -4.93
N ARG A 163 -5.43 6.53 -5.64
CA ARG A 163 -6.69 6.89 -4.99
C ARG A 163 -7.16 5.78 -4.05
N PHE A 164 -7.50 6.16 -2.82
CA PHE A 164 -8.05 5.25 -1.83
C PHE A 164 -9.57 5.18 -2.01
N LEU A 165 -10.13 3.97 -2.07
CA LEU A 165 -11.58 3.79 -2.13
C LEU A 165 -12.17 3.66 -0.73
N PHE A 166 -11.83 2.56 -0.06
CA PHE A 166 -12.24 2.29 1.31
C PHE A 166 -11.42 1.15 1.92
N GLY A 167 -11.39 1.13 3.25
CA GLY A 167 -10.92 0.06 4.08
C GLY A 167 -12.06 -0.54 4.89
N MET A 168 -12.02 -1.85 5.11
CA MET A 168 -13.00 -2.59 5.90
C MET A 168 -12.33 -3.73 6.66
N THR A 169 -12.99 -4.23 7.71
CA THR A 169 -12.47 -5.35 8.50
C THR A 169 -13.39 -6.56 8.35
N ILE A 170 -12.85 -7.73 8.04
CA ILE A 170 -13.60 -8.99 7.95
C ILE A 170 -12.82 -10.07 8.70
N ALA A 171 -13.46 -10.74 9.66
CA ALA A 171 -12.87 -11.85 10.42
C ALA A 171 -11.46 -11.53 11.00
N GLY A 172 -11.27 -10.30 11.49
CA GLY A 172 -9.98 -9.86 12.06
C GLY A 172 -8.91 -9.49 11.02
N VAL A 173 -9.26 -9.43 9.74
CA VAL A 173 -8.39 -8.96 8.65
C VAL A 173 -8.85 -7.57 8.22
N ARG A 174 -7.94 -6.59 8.27
CA ARG A 174 -8.13 -5.27 7.67
C ARG A 174 -7.84 -5.36 6.17
N ILE A 175 -8.72 -4.81 5.36
CA ILE A 175 -8.69 -4.89 3.90
C ILE A 175 -8.85 -3.47 3.36
N SER A 176 -7.93 -3.02 2.52
CA SER A 176 -7.97 -1.69 1.90
C SER A 176 -7.99 -1.81 0.39
N PHE A 177 -8.96 -1.15 -0.25
CA PHE A 177 -9.15 -1.07 -1.70
C PHE A 177 -8.62 0.26 -2.23
N MET A 178 -7.71 0.20 -3.20
CA MET A 178 -7.02 1.36 -3.75
C MET A 178 -6.84 1.23 -5.27
N GLU A 179 -6.59 2.33 -5.95
CA GLU A 179 -6.23 2.34 -7.35
C GLU A 179 -5.01 1.46 -7.63
N TRP A 180 -5.11 0.60 -8.66
CA TRP A 180 -3.95 -0.08 -9.20
C TRP A 180 -3.22 0.85 -10.17
N LEU A 181 -1.93 1.09 -9.94
CA LEU A 181 -1.09 1.91 -10.81
C LEU A 181 -0.22 1.03 -11.71
N ASP A 182 -0.58 0.96 -13.00
CA ASP A 182 0.22 0.24 -14.00
C ASP A 182 1.55 0.96 -14.31
N ASP A 183 2.56 0.18 -14.72
CA ASP A 183 3.86 0.66 -15.22
C ASP A 183 4.60 1.63 -14.28
N CYS A 184 4.48 1.37 -12.98
CA CYS A 184 5.19 2.09 -11.94
C CYS A 184 6.46 1.34 -11.48
N ALA A 185 7.38 2.07 -10.86
CA ALA A 185 8.54 1.52 -10.18
C ALA A 185 8.79 2.28 -8.88
N SER A 186 9.23 1.58 -7.83
CA SER A 186 9.70 2.28 -6.64
C SER A 186 10.91 3.15 -6.96
N LEU A 187 11.03 4.29 -6.29
CA LEU A 187 12.20 5.14 -6.38
C LEU A 187 13.47 4.36 -6.00
N TYR A 188 13.37 3.42 -5.04
CA TYR A 188 14.43 2.47 -4.69
C TYR A 188 14.91 1.65 -5.89
N ASP A 189 14.00 0.99 -6.61
CA ASP A 189 14.36 0.15 -7.76
C ASP A 189 14.97 0.98 -8.89
N LEU A 190 14.45 2.19 -9.11
CA LEU A 190 15.01 3.13 -10.07
C LEU A 190 16.44 3.54 -9.70
N HIS A 191 16.73 3.75 -8.41
CA HIS A 191 18.09 4.01 -7.94
C HIS A 191 19.01 2.82 -8.17
N LYS A 192 18.56 1.61 -7.77
CA LYS A 192 19.30 0.36 -7.96
C LYS A 192 19.65 0.14 -9.44
N ALA A 193 18.71 0.46 -10.33
CA ALA A 193 18.88 0.35 -11.78
C ALA A 193 19.62 1.54 -12.43
N LYS A 194 19.95 2.60 -11.67
CA LYS A 194 20.51 3.86 -12.20
C LYS A 194 19.68 4.42 -13.36
N SER A 195 18.36 4.42 -13.19
CA SER A 195 17.42 4.78 -14.25
C SER A 195 17.61 6.22 -14.74
N PRO A 196 17.51 6.49 -16.06
CA PRO A 196 17.54 7.85 -16.60
C PRO A 196 16.31 8.68 -16.22
N LEU A 197 15.25 8.06 -15.66
CA LEU A 197 14.10 8.79 -15.10
C LEU A 197 14.48 9.65 -13.90
N LEU A 198 15.60 9.34 -13.24
CA LEU A 198 16.09 9.99 -12.03
C LEU A 198 16.89 11.26 -12.33
N ASP A 199 16.26 12.20 -13.01
CA ASP A 199 16.80 13.54 -13.25
C ASP A 199 16.37 14.54 -12.16
N VAL A 200 16.91 15.77 -12.23
CA VAL A 200 16.60 16.84 -11.28
C VAL A 200 15.09 17.14 -11.24
N GLY A 201 14.41 17.10 -12.38
CA GLY A 201 12.98 17.37 -12.47
C GLY A 201 12.16 16.33 -11.70
N MET A 202 12.54 15.05 -11.77
CA MET A 202 11.88 13.98 -11.02
C MET A 202 11.98 14.20 -9.50
N TYR A 203 13.17 14.54 -8.99
CA TYR A 203 13.33 14.81 -7.54
C TYR A 203 12.62 16.08 -7.09
N MET A 204 12.54 17.10 -7.94
CA MET A 204 11.68 18.25 -7.66
C MET A 204 10.21 17.83 -7.58
N GLY A 205 9.75 16.96 -8.48
CA GLY A 205 8.42 16.36 -8.41
C GLY A 205 8.18 15.59 -7.10
N VAL A 206 9.15 14.82 -6.62
CA VAL A 206 9.06 14.13 -5.33
C VAL A 206 8.94 15.11 -4.17
N ARG A 207 9.80 16.13 -4.14
CA ARG A 207 9.74 17.17 -3.10
C ARG A 207 8.40 17.91 -3.12
N ASP A 208 7.89 18.23 -4.31
CA ASP A 208 6.64 18.96 -4.47
C ASP A 208 5.43 18.09 -4.04
N ALA A 209 5.46 16.77 -4.31
CA ALA A 209 4.47 15.82 -3.81
C ALA A 209 4.46 15.76 -2.28
N VAL A 210 5.63 15.63 -1.64
CA VAL A 210 5.77 15.64 -0.17
C VAL A 210 5.26 16.96 0.42
N THR A 211 5.58 18.09 -0.22
CA THR A 211 5.14 19.41 0.24
C THR A 211 3.61 19.56 0.14
N LYS A 212 2.98 19.06 -0.93
CA LYS A 212 1.51 19.04 -1.07
C LYS A 212 0.83 18.18 0.00
N MET A 213 1.40 17.02 0.31
CA MET A 213 0.90 16.16 1.38
C MET A 213 0.88 16.91 2.73
N TRP A 214 1.94 17.65 3.05
CA TRP A 214 1.97 18.46 4.27
C TRP A 214 1.03 19.67 4.23
N LEU A 215 1.12 20.49 3.18
CA LEU A 215 0.48 21.81 3.15
C LEU A 215 -0.97 21.80 2.72
N THR A 216 -1.33 20.88 1.82
CA THR A 216 -2.66 20.81 1.22
C THR A 216 -3.49 19.73 1.91
N ALA A 217 -2.94 18.54 2.09
CA ALA A 217 -3.65 17.46 2.79
C ALA A 217 -3.55 17.56 4.32
N GLY A 218 -2.52 18.22 4.86
CA GLY A 218 -2.33 18.30 6.31
C GLY A 218 -1.93 16.95 6.90
N VAL A 219 -1.09 16.18 6.21
CA VAL A 219 -0.66 14.83 6.64
C VAL A 219 0.86 14.75 6.67
N LEU A 220 1.42 14.19 7.74
CA LEU A 220 2.81 13.70 7.80
C LEU A 220 2.81 12.20 7.53
N HIS A 221 3.77 11.70 6.77
CA HIS A 221 3.83 10.29 6.45
C HIS A 221 4.59 9.47 7.50
N CYS A 222 5.65 10.05 8.07
CA CYS A 222 6.44 9.47 9.16
C CYS A 222 7.14 8.14 8.83
N ASP A 223 7.20 7.76 7.56
CA ASP A 223 7.93 6.59 7.06
C ASP A 223 8.29 6.77 5.57
N LEU A 224 8.72 7.99 5.22
CA LEU A 224 9.04 8.31 3.85
C LEU A 224 10.40 7.76 3.48
N HIS A 225 10.44 6.78 2.59
CA HIS A 225 11.68 6.24 2.05
C HIS A 225 11.52 5.83 0.58
N PRO A 226 12.61 5.55 -0.16
CA PRO A 226 12.53 5.27 -1.60
C PRO A 226 11.60 4.10 -2.02
N ASN A 227 11.27 3.15 -1.13
CA ASN A 227 10.29 2.10 -1.45
C ASN A 227 8.83 2.60 -1.40
N ASN A 228 8.55 3.69 -0.69
CA ASN A 228 7.21 4.27 -0.49
C ASN A 228 6.92 5.40 -1.48
N ILE A 229 7.77 5.55 -2.49
CA ILE A 229 7.59 6.48 -3.61
C ILE A 229 7.56 5.66 -4.89
N LEU A 230 6.41 5.63 -5.57
CA LEU A 230 6.28 5.06 -6.90
C LEU A 230 6.39 6.15 -7.97
N ILE A 231 7.08 5.83 -9.05
CA ILE A 231 7.23 6.68 -10.22
C ILE A 231 6.60 5.97 -11.42
N GLY A 232 5.64 6.61 -12.07
CA GLY A 232 5.10 6.13 -13.35
C GLY A 232 6.17 6.23 -14.43
N ARG A 233 6.58 5.11 -15.03
CA ARG A 233 7.70 5.10 -15.98
C ARG A 233 7.42 5.90 -17.25
N LYS A 234 6.15 5.89 -17.70
CA LYS A 234 5.69 6.65 -18.87
C LYS A 234 5.19 8.05 -18.51
N THR A 235 4.35 8.15 -17.48
CA THR A 235 3.69 9.40 -17.08
C THR A 235 4.63 10.35 -16.34
N ARG A 236 5.70 9.79 -15.75
CA ARG A 236 6.60 10.48 -14.82
C ARG A 236 5.88 11.06 -13.59
N ALA A 237 4.66 10.58 -13.32
CA ALA A 237 3.92 10.95 -12.12
C ALA A 237 4.59 10.34 -10.89
N VAL A 238 4.48 11.06 -9.77
CA VAL A 238 5.02 10.67 -8.47
C VAL A 238 3.87 10.30 -7.57
N TYR A 239 3.92 9.11 -6.97
CA TYR A 239 2.91 8.63 -6.04
C TYR A 239 3.56 8.23 -4.72
N ILE A 240 3.04 8.77 -3.62
CA ILE A 240 3.38 8.41 -2.25
C ILE A 240 2.42 7.29 -1.82
N ILE A 241 2.96 6.22 -1.24
CA ILE A 241 2.23 5.02 -0.84
C ILE A 241 2.61 4.59 0.58
N ASP A 242 1.80 3.69 1.16
CA ASP A 242 2.00 3.07 2.47
C ASP A 242 1.96 4.03 3.66
N TYR A 243 0.77 4.55 3.94
CA TYR A 243 0.48 5.48 5.03
C TYR A 243 0.43 4.83 6.42
N GLY A 244 1.05 3.65 6.62
CA GLY A 244 0.94 2.88 7.85
C GLY A 244 1.46 3.58 9.11
N MET A 245 2.30 4.61 8.96
CA MET A 245 2.82 5.45 10.05
C MET A 245 2.28 6.88 9.99
N ALA A 246 1.41 7.18 9.03
CA ALA A 246 0.98 8.53 8.74
C ALA A 246 0.07 9.10 9.83
N MET A 247 -0.02 10.42 9.84
CA MET A 247 -0.85 11.16 10.77
C MET A 247 -1.30 12.50 10.20
N GLN A 248 -2.45 12.98 10.64
CA GLN A 248 -2.88 14.35 10.37
C GLN A 248 -2.18 15.34 11.30
N ILE A 249 -1.83 16.51 10.76
CA ILE A 249 -1.41 17.68 11.56
C ILE A 249 -2.61 18.57 11.83
N ASP A 250 -2.61 19.22 12.99
CA ASP A 250 -3.66 20.18 13.33
C ASP A 250 -3.53 21.48 12.51
N GLY A 251 -4.57 22.31 12.59
CA GLY A 251 -4.66 23.55 11.82
C GLY A 251 -3.56 24.55 12.17
N GLU A 252 -3.24 24.69 13.46
CA GLU A 252 -2.21 25.61 13.95
C GLU A 252 -0.84 25.22 13.39
N MET A 253 -0.48 23.94 13.48
CA MET A 253 0.77 23.41 12.94
C MET A 253 0.86 23.58 11.43
N ARG A 254 -0.24 23.37 10.71
CA ARG A 254 -0.29 23.56 9.26
C ARG A 254 -0.10 25.04 8.89
N ASP A 255 -0.72 25.95 9.63
CA ASP A 255 -0.60 27.39 9.38
C ASP A 255 0.84 27.87 9.66
N ASP A 256 1.45 27.41 10.75
CA ASP A 256 2.86 27.65 11.07
C ASP A 256 3.80 27.10 9.98
N LEU A 257 3.52 25.87 9.50
CA LEU A 257 4.28 25.25 8.43
C LEU A 257 4.16 26.03 7.12
N HIS A 258 2.95 26.50 6.77
CA HIS A 258 2.71 27.40 5.64
C HIS A 258 3.53 28.67 5.77
N GLU A 259 3.47 29.33 6.93
CA GLU A 259 4.21 30.58 7.16
C GLU A 259 5.71 30.37 6.98
N VAL A 260 6.27 29.32 7.59
CA VAL A 260 7.70 29.02 7.53
C VAL A 260 8.15 28.67 6.11
N LEU A 261 7.37 27.88 5.35
CA LEU A 261 7.69 27.53 3.97
C LEU A 261 7.61 28.71 3.00
N HIS A 262 6.75 29.68 3.27
CA HIS A 262 6.65 30.91 2.47
C HIS A 262 7.72 31.96 2.80
N ARG A 263 8.48 31.80 3.90
CA ARG A 263 9.64 32.67 4.18
C ARG A 263 10.75 32.42 3.17
N LYS A 264 11.21 33.49 2.53
CA LYS A 264 12.28 33.42 1.53
C LYS A 264 13.53 32.76 2.11
N GLY A 265 14.04 31.75 1.41
CA GLY A 265 15.30 31.08 1.74
C GLY A 265 15.17 29.94 2.75
N VAL A 266 13.97 29.66 3.27
CA VAL A 266 13.70 28.46 4.06
C VAL A 266 13.47 27.29 3.11
N ARG A 267 14.05 26.13 3.43
CA ARG A 267 13.87 24.89 2.66
C ARG A 267 12.87 23.98 3.36
N ALA A 268 12.28 23.06 2.61
CA ALA A 268 11.22 22.18 3.09
C ALA A 268 11.67 21.31 4.28
N GLU A 269 12.88 20.75 4.20
CA GLU A 269 13.47 19.98 5.28
C GLU A 269 13.71 20.79 6.56
N ASP A 270 14.07 22.07 6.44
CA ASP A 270 14.33 22.92 7.61
C ASP A 270 13.00 23.36 8.25
N ALA A 271 11.95 23.55 7.43
CA ALA A 271 10.60 23.83 7.89
C ALA A 271 10.00 22.63 8.66
N PHE A 272 10.20 21.41 8.16
CA PHE A 272 9.79 20.19 8.84
C PHE A 272 10.48 20.07 10.22
N ASP A 273 11.80 20.27 10.29
CA ASP A 273 12.53 20.20 11.55
C ASP A 273 12.03 21.23 12.58
N ALA A 274 11.65 22.43 12.10
CA ALA A 274 11.20 23.51 12.96
C ALA A 274 9.81 23.27 13.57
N ILE A 275 8.91 22.60 12.85
CA ILE A 275 7.47 22.56 13.17
C ILE A 275 6.95 21.14 13.39
N CYS A 276 7.37 20.17 12.59
CA CYS A 276 6.72 18.86 12.49
C CYS A 276 7.44 17.75 13.28
N LYS A 277 8.76 17.89 13.53
CA LYS A 277 9.57 16.82 14.14
C LYS A 277 9.08 16.42 15.53
N ASP A 278 8.77 17.38 16.39
CA ASP A 278 8.29 17.10 17.75
C ASP A 278 6.93 16.40 17.75
N HIS A 279 6.08 16.65 16.75
CA HIS A 279 4.78 16.03 16.61
C HIS A 279 4.90 14.56 16.20
N ALA A 280 5.76 14.26 15.24
CA ALA A 280 6.10 12.89 14.87
C ALA A 280 6.68 12.12 16.07
N LEU A 281 7.58 12.73 16.84
CA LEU A 281 8.14 12.14 18.07
C LEU A 281 7.07 11.87 19.15
N LYS A 282 6.08 12.76 19.31
CA LYS A 282 4.96 12.52 20.24
C LYS A 282 4.13 11.30 19.84
N VAL A 283 3.96 11.03 18.55
CA VAL A 283 3.25 9.84 18.07
C VAL A 283 4.05 8.58 18.32
N ILE A 284 5.36 8.60 18.05
CA ILE A 284 6.27 7.49 18.37
C ILE A 284 6.10 7.07 19.82
N VAL A 285 6.17 8.04 20.73
CA VAL A 285 5.99 7.83 22.17
C VAL A 285 4.57 7.34 22.50
N ARG A 286 3.53 7.95 21.92
CA ARG A 286 2.13 7.59 22.17
C ARG A 286 1.78 6.18 21.68
N ARG A 287 2.31 5.77 20.53
CA ARG A 287 2.05 4.45 19.92
C ARG A 287 2.90 3.34 20.53
N GLY A 288 3.77 3.68 21.50
CA GLY A 288 4.59 2.71 22.22
C GLY A 288 5.67 2.08 21.35
N TYR A 289 6.00 2.70 20.21
CA TYR A 289 7.19 2.33 19.47
C TYR A 289 8.39 2.60 20.36
N ASN A 290 9.18 1.57 20.60
CA ASN A 290 10.45 1.74 21.25
C ASN A 290 11.34 2.54 20.31
N ILE A 291 11.83 3.70 20.76
CA ILE A 291 12.68 4.58 19.94
C ILE A 291 13.96 3.87 19.48
N ASP A 292 14.39 2.84 20.21
CA ASP A 292 15.53 1.98 19.86
C ASP A 292 15.18 0.91 18.81
N ASP A 293 13.90 0.57 18.62
CA ASP A 293 13.43 -0.34 17.55
C ASP A 293 13.15 0.43 16.24
N MET A 294 13.41 1.74 16.23
CA MET A 294 13.19 2.64 15.09
C MET A 294 14.41 2.82 14.19
N ASP A 295 15.35 1.88 14.17
CA ASP A 295 16.56 1.94 13.34
C ASP A 295 16.26 2.14 11.83
N ASP A 296 15.07 1.75 11.38
CA ASP A 296 14.59 1.92 10.00
C ASP A 296 13.65 3.13 9.79
N TRP A 297 13.36 3.91 10.84
CA TRP A 297 12.48 5.07 10.74
C TRP A 297 13.13 6.20 9.93
N ASN A 298 12.38 6.73 8.96
CA ASN A 298 12.79 7.90 8.21
C ASN A 298 11.78 9.04 8.40
N ASP A 299 12.22 10.10 9.08
CA ASP A 299 11.45 11.34 9.12
C ASP A 299 11.46 12.01 7.73
N ASP A 300 10.34 12.64 7.37
CA ASP A 300 10.15 13.20 6.04
C ASP A 300 11.23 14.27 5.71
N GLY A 301 11.71 15.03 6.71
CA GLY A 301 12.79 16.01 6.55
C GLY A 301 14.14 15.38 6.22
N THR A 302 14.47 14.26 6.85
CA THR A 302 15.68 13.46 6.59
C THR A 302 15.65 12.88 5.19
N PHE A 303 14.49 12.41 4.74
CA PHE A 303 14.30 12.00 3.35
C PHE A 303 14.58 13.14 2.36
N LEU A 304 14.00 14.33 2.58
CA LEU A 304 14.24 15.50 1.72
C LEU A 304 15.73 15.92 1.71
N ARG A 305 16.41 15.89 2.86
CA ARG A 305 17.85 16.13 2.95
C ARG A 305 18.65 15.10 2.15
N LEU A 306 18.29 13.82 2.21
CA LEU A 306 18.94 12.75 1.47
C LEU A 306 18.84 13.00 -0.04
N LEU A 307 17.62 13.27 -0.55
CA LEU A 307 17.39 13.61 -1.96
C LEU A 307 18.27 14.79 -2.38
N ARG A 308 18.29 15.87 -1.59
CA ARG A 308 19.12 17.04 -1.84
C ARG A 308 20.61 16.70 -1.86
N SER A 309 21.12 16.02 -0.84
CA SER A 309 22.56 15.71 -0.71
C SER A 309 23.08 14.86 -1.86
N THR A 310 22.21 14.05 -2.44
CA THR A 310 22.55 13.13 -3.52
C THR A 310 22.53 13.82 -4.88
N TYR A 311 21.62 14.79 -5.10
CA TYR A 311 21.35 15.32 -6.45
C TYR A 311 21.50 16.84 -6.60
N CYS A 312 21.40 17.59 -5.51
CA CYS A 312 21.72 19.02 -5.45
C CYS A 312 23.18 19.27 -5.08
N LYS A 313 24.10 18.30 -5.31
CA LYS A 313 25.54 18.62 -5.43
C LYS A 313 25.73 19.47 -6.67
N VAL A 314 25.38 20.75 -6.53
CA VAL A 314 25.82 21.84 -7.39
C VAL A 314 27.32 21.63 -7.52
N LYS A 315 27.77 21.36 -8.75
CA LYS A 315 29.18 21.49 -9.09
C LYS A 315 29.57 22.90 -8.64
N LYS A 316 30.22 23.03 -7.48
CA LYS A 316 31.20 24.10 -7.29
C LYS A 316 32.31 23.78 -8.28
N LYS A 317 32.12 24.17 -9.54
CA LYS A 317 33.24 24.38 -10.45
C LYS A 317 34.11 25.41 -9.74
N LYS A 318 35.30 24.97 -9.36
CA LYS A 318 36.42 25.86 -9.03
C LYS A 318 36.69 26.79 -10.20
#